data_AF-A0A445MAK7-F1
#
_entry.id   AF-A0A445MAK7-F1
#
_cell.length_a   1.000
_cell.length_b   1.000
_cell.length_c   1.000
_cell.angle_alpha   90.00
_cell.angle_beta   90.00
_cell.angle_gamma   90.00
#
_symmetry.space_group_name_H-M   'P 1'
#
loop_
_entity.id
_entity.type
_entity.pdbx_description
1 polymer ?
#
loop_
_entity_poly.entity_id
_entity_poly.type
_entity_poly.pdbx_seq_one_letter_code
_entity_poly.pdbx_strand_id
1 'polypeptide(L)'
;ENQCQFGREAAVEVAAEMFTNDKRQAERTGRHGTPRAQYLQVLSFSLLLRFELVTEFQNTTNEGHYWFFVIIATYALGALYYLCNSSSKKEILKPEVIEVIRRYSASGSLNVIFSNLANAFLDKHVNN
;
A
#
# COMPACT_ATOMS: atom_id res chain seq x y z
N GLU A 1 -25.37 -32.04 -33.65
CA GLU A 1 -24.14 -31.27 -33.37
C GLU A 1 -24.52 -30.08 -32.50
N ASN A 2 -24.20 -30.11 -31.20
CA ASN A 2 -24.44 -28.98 -30.31
C ASN A 2 -23.25 -28.03 -30.42
N GLN A 3 -23.34 -27.05 -31.31
CA GLN A 3 -22.36 -25.98 -31.36
C GLN A 3 -22.57 -25.07 -30.13
N CYS A 4 -21.64 -25.13 -29.18
CA CYS A 4 -21.51 -24.11 -28.15
C CYS A 4 -21.26 -22.76 -28.83
N GLN A 5 -22.29 -21.94 -28.93
CA GLN A 5 -22.20 -20.52 -29.27
C GLN A 5 -21.66 -19.75 -28.06
N PHE A 6 -20.41 -20.00 -27.68
CA PHE A 6 -19.68 -19.02 -26.86
C PHE A 6 -19.25 -17.92 -27.83
N GLY A 7 -20.06 -16.87 -27.92
CA GLY A 7 -19.86 -15.77 -28.87
C GLY A 7 -18.46 -15.20 -28.73
N ARG A 8 -17.78 -14.96 -29.87
CA ARG A 8 -16.43 -14.38 -29.91
C ARG A 8 -16.32 -13.11 -29.07
N GLU A 9 -17.38 -12.32 -28.99
CA GLU A 9 -17.43 -11.11 -28.16
C GLU A 9 -17.38 -11.44 -26.65
N ALA A 10 -18.18 -12.41 -26.19
CA ALA A 10 -18.12 -12.90 -24.81
C ALA A 10 -16.76 -13.54 -24.49
N ALA A 11 -16.14 -14.22 -25.44
CA ALA A 11 -14.79 -14.76 -25.29
C ALA A 11 -13.72 -13.67 -25.20
N VAL A 12 -13.86 -12.59 -25.97
CA VAL A 12 -12.95 -11.44 -25.93
C VAL A 12 -13.14 -10.63 -24.64
N GLU A 13 -14.37 -10.49 -24.14
CA GLU A 13 -14.65 -9.85 -22.86
C GLU A 13 -14.13 -10.67 -21.68
N VAL A 14 -14.40 -11.98 -21.64
CA VAL A 14 -13.86 -12.89 -20.62
C VAL A 14 -12.33 -12.97 -20.70
N ALA A 15 -11.75 -12.92 -21.89
CA ALA A 15 -10.30 -12.81 -22.05
C ALA A 15 -9.77 -11.46 -21.53
N ALA A 16 -10.42 -10.35 -21.87
CA ALA A 16 -10.04 -9.03 -21.36
C ALA A 16 -10.09 -9.01 -19.82
N GLU A 17 -11.08 -9.63 -19.20
CA GLU A 17 -11.17 -9.73 -17.74
C GLU A 17 -10.14 -10.70 -17.13
N MET A 18 -9.96 -11.91 -17.66
CA MET A 18 -9.05 -12.93 -17.10
C MET A 18 -7.56 -12.56 -17.22
N PHE A 19 -7.21 -11.77 -18.24
CA PHE A 19 -5.83 -11.35 -18.50
C PHE A 19 -5.46 -10.02 -17.83
N THR A 20 -6.41 -9.24 -17.33
CA THR A 20 -6.07 -8.05 -16.54
C THR A 20 -5.36 -8.45 -15.25
N ASN A 21 -4.29 -7.73 -14.91
CA ASN A 21 -3.56 -7.97 -13.66
C ASN A 21 -4.45 -7.67 -12.45
N ASP A 22 -5.38 -6.71 -12.57
CA ASP A 22 -6.17 -6.22 -11.43
C ASP A 22 -7.07 -7.30 -10.81
N LYS A 23 -7.87 -8.03 -11.61
CA LYS A 23 -8.67 -9.16 -11.09
C LYS A 23 -7.81 -10.24 -10.45
N ARG A 24 -6.70 -10.62 -11.10
CA ARG A 24 -5.73 -11.58 -10.54
C ARG A 24 -5.04 -11.07 -9.27
N GLN A 25 -4.95 -9.77 -9.02
CA GLN A 25 -4.40 -9.24 -7.77
C GLN A 25 -5.44 -9.27 -6.65
N ALA A 26 -6.72 -9.04 -6.96
CA ALA A 26 -7.82 -9.12 -6.01
C ALA A 26 -8.03 -10.55 -5.46
N GLU A 27 -7.91 -11.56 -6.34
CA GLU A 27 -8.11 -12.97 -5.99
C GLU A 27 -6.88 -13.64 -5.35
N ARG A 28 -5.73 -12.94 -5.29
CA ARG A 28 -4.52 -13.49 -4.66
C ARG A 28 -4.71 -13.63 -3.16
N THR A 29 -4.53 -14.85 -2.68
CA THR A 29 -4.34 -15.18 -1.28
C THR A 29 -2.85 -15.48 -1.02
N GLY A 30 -2.35 -15.09 0.14
CA GLY A 30 -1.00 -15.45 0.57
C GLY A 30 -0.87 -16.98 0.72
N ARG A 31 0.36 -17.49 0.86
CA ARG A 31 0.64 -18.93 1.06
C ARG A 31 -0.21 -19.56 2.18
N HIS A 32 -0.59 -18.77 3.18
CA HIS A 32 -1.40 -19.19 4.32
C HIS A 32 -2.86 -18.71 4.25
N GLY A 33 -3.36 -18.37 3.06
CA GLY A 33 -4.78 -18.07 2.82
C GLY A 33 -5.22 -16.64 3.14
N THR A 34 -4.35 -15.78 3.66
CA THR A 34 -4.71 -14.38 3.95
C THR A 34 -5.07 -13.64 2.65
N PRO A 35 -6.31 -13.12 2.51
CA PRO A 35 -6.69 -12.30 1.38
C PRO A 35 -5.82 -11.05 1.28
N ARG A 36 -5.43 -10.67 0.06
CA ARG A 36 -4.60 -9.48 -0.17
C ARG A 36 -5.21 -8.23 0.46
N ALA A 37 -6.52 -8.02 0.35
CA ALA A 37 -7.21 -6.89 0.95
C ALA A 37 -7.03 -6.83 2.49
N GLN A 38 -7.12 -7.96 3.19
CA GLN A 38 -6.86 -8.02 4.63
C GLN A 38 -5.40 -7.71 4.96
N TYR A 39 -4.45 -8.23 4.18
CA TYR A 39 -3.03 -7.93 4.37
C TYR A 39 -2.74 -6.44 4.16
N LEU A 40 -3.34 -5.81 3.15
CA LEU A 40 -3.23 -4.38 2.88
C LEU A 40 -3.87 -3.54 3.99
N GLN A 41 -5.01 -3.97 4.51
CA GLN A 41 -5.64 -3.33 5.68
C GLN A 41 -4.73 -3.43 6.91
N VAL A 42 -4.14 -4.59 7.21
CA VAL A 42 -3.21 -4.76 8.34
C VAL A 42 -1.98 -3.86 8.19
N LEU A 43 -1.41 -3.76 7.00
CA LEU A 43 -0.27 -2.86 6.72
C LEU A 43 -0.67 -1.39 6.87
N SER A 44 -1.82 -0.99 6.33
CA SER A 44 -2.32 0.38 6.41
C SER A 44 -2.66 0.77 7.86
N PHE A 45 -3.28 -0.15 8.61
CA PHE A 45 -3.61 0.02 10.03
C PHE A 45 -2.34 0.03 10.89
N SER A 46 -1.32 -0.76 10.54
CA SER A 46 0.00 -0.71 11.17
C SER A 46 0.70 0.62 10.91
N LEU A 47 0.60 1.18 9.70
CA LEU A 47 1.15 2.50 9.38
C LEU A 47 0.43 3.60 10.20
N LEU A 48 -0.89 3.49 10.31
CA LEU A 48 -1.75 4.47 10.99
C LEU A 48 -1.60 4.41 12.52
N LEU A 49 -1.61 3.22 13.13
CA LEU A 49 -1.30 3.00 14.55
C LEU A 49 0.11 3.45 14.91
N ARG A 50 1.06 3.32 13.98
CA ARG A 50 2.43 3.76 14.21
C ARG A 50 2.57 5.27 14.11
N PHE A 51 1.80 5.97 13.29
CA PHE A 51 1.95 7.42 13.12
C PHE A 51 1.67 8.23 14.41
N GLU A 52 0.61 7.90 15.15
CA GLU A 52 0.32 8.57 16.42
C GLU A 52 1.46 8.35 17.43
N LEU A 53 1.97 7.13 17.51
CA LEU A 53 2.99 6.74 18.48
C LEU A 53 4.34 7.43 18.24
N VAL A 54 4.60 7.86 17.01
CA VAL A 54 5.91 8.40 16.55
C VAL A 54 6.08 9.84 16.85
N THR A 55 4.99 10.57 16.68
CA THR A 55 4.92 11.99 16.99
C THR A 55 5.17 12.22 18.48
N GLU A 56 4.78 11.25 19.32
CA GLU A 56 5.06 11.22 20.76
C GLU A 56 6.49 10.74 21.07
N PHE A 57 6.98 9.69 20.38
CA PHE A 57 8.27 9.06 20.71
C PHE A 57 9.51 9.81 20.21
N GLN A 58 9.40 10.62 19.14
CA GLN A 58 10.53 11.44 18.65
C GLN A 58 11.00 12.49 19.67
N ASN A 59 10.21 12.76 20.71
CA ASN A 59 10.60 13.61 21.85
C ASN A 59 11.29 12.84 22.99
N THR A 60 11.40 11.52 22.89
CA THR A 60 12.03 10.69 23.92
C THR A 60 13.41 10.22 23.45
N THR A 61 14.42 10.49 24.27
CA THR A 61 15.85 10.26 23.98
C THR A 61 16.28 8.77 24.03
N ASN A 62 15.34 7.83 23.97
CA ASN A 62 15.66 6.41 24.02
C ASN A 62 15.97 5.88 22.61
N GLU A 63 17.25 5.87 22.27
CA GLU A 63 17.80 5.44 20.97
C GLU A 63 17.26 4.07 20.50
N GLY A 64 17.09 3.11 21.41
CA GLY A 64 16.66 1.75 21.06
C GLY A 64 15.25 1.71 20.48
N HIS A 65 14.36 2.54 20.99
CA HIS A 65 12.98 2.65 20.51
C HIS A 65 12.87 3.48 19.23
N TYR A 66 13.71 4.50 19.09
CA TYR A 66 13.81 5.30 17.85
C TYR A 66 14.16 4.41 16.66
N TRP A 67 15.20 3.58 16.76
CA TRP A 67 15.61 2.68 15.67
C TRP A 67 14.56 1.59 15.36
N PHE A 68 13.93 1.01 16.38
CA PHE A 68 12.85 0.06 16.17
C PHE A 68 11.68 0.71 15.41
N PHE A 69 11.31 1.93 15.80
CA PHE A 69 10.27 2.67 15.12
C PHE A 69 10.65 2.97 13.65
N VAL A 70 11.88 3.45 13.43
CA VAL A 70 12.40 3.78 12.11
C VAL A 70 12.28 2.58 11.14
N ILE A 71 12.69 1.39 11.58
CA ILE A 71 12.65 0.17 10.75
C ILE A 71 11.21 -0.15 10.31
N ILE A 72 10.25 -0.06 11.24
CA ILE A 72 8.85 -0.40 10.95
C ILE A 72 8.23 0.60 9.96
N ALA A 73 8.52 1.90 10.12
CA ALA A 73 8.03 2.92 9.21
C ALA A 73 8.59 2.76 7.79
N THR A 74 9.91 2.49 7.64
CA THR A 74 10.52 2.29 6.31
C THR A 74 9.90 1.09 5.61
N TYR A 75 9.75 -0.01 6.35
CA TYR A 75 9.19 -1.25 5.82
C TYR A 75 7.75 -1.06 5.36
N ALA A 76 6.91 -0.40 6.16
CA ALA A 76 5.51 -0.16 5.83
C ALA A 76 5.35 0.78 4.62
N LEU A 77 6.06 1.92 4.59
CA LEU A 77 6.06 2.83 3.44
C LEU A 77 6.56 2.13 2.16
N GLY A 78 7.64 1.35 2.26
CA GLY A 78 8.18 0.58 1.13
C GLY A 78 7.20 -0.47 0.62
N ALA A 79 6.55 -1.21 1.52
CA ALA A 79 5.52 -2.18 1.14
C ALA A 79 4.36 -1.50 0.41
N LEU A 80 3.86 -0.38 0.92
CA LEU A 80 2.79 0.38 0.27
C LEU A 80 3.21 0.88 -1.12
N TYR A 81 4.45 1.37 -1.28
CA TYR A 81 4.97 1.84 -2.57
C TYR A 81 4.85 0.81 -3.70
N TYR A 82 5.10 -0.47 -3.40
CA TYR A 82 4.99 -1.56 -4.36
C TYR A 82 3.58 -2.16 -4.45
N LEU A 83 2.86 -2.20 -3.33
CA LEU A 83 1.56 -2.85 -3.26
C LEU A 83 0.42 -1.96 -3.76
N CYS A 84 0.58 -0.64 -3.75
CA CYS A 84 -0.34 0.32 -4.34
C CYS A 84 -0.30 0.24 -5.86
N ASN A 85 -1.44 -0.16 -6.44
CA ASN A 85 -1.66 -0.28 -7.88
C ASN A 85 -3.15 -0.08 -8.18
N SER A 86 -3.57 -0.08 -9.45
CA SER A 86 -4.95 0.19 -9.86
C SER A 86 -6.00 -0.61 -9.08
N SER A 87 -5.72 -1.88 -8.77
CA SER A 87 -6.62 -2.75 -7.99
C SER A 87 -6.68 -2.45 -6.50
N SER A 88 -5.60 -1.97 -5.88
CA SER A 88 -5.50 -1.74 -4.43
C SER A 88 -5.57 -0.27 -4.03
N LYS A 89 -5.53 0.65 -5.01
CA LYS A 89 -5.42 2.10 -4.82
C LYS A 89 -6.51 2.63 -3.89
N LYS A 90 -7.76 2.20 -4.08
CA LYS A 90 -8.91 2.63 -3.27
C LYS A 90 -8.82 2.20 -1.80
N GLU A 91 -8.19 1.07 -1.52
CA GLU A 91 -8.08 0.54 -0.16
C GLU A 91 -6.89 1.16 0.59
N ILE A 92 -5.80 1.45 -0.14
CA ILE A 92 -4.55 1.99 0.41
C ILE A 92 -4.62 3.52 0.52
N LEU A 93 -5.13 4.22 -0.50
CA LEU A 93 -5.19 5.69 -0.55
C LEU A 93 -6.44 6.22 0.18
N LYS A 94 -6.66 5.76 1.40
CA LYS A 94 -7.63 6.37 2.30
C LYS A 94 -7.12 7.76 2.73
N PRO A 95 -8.00 8.72 3.00
CA PRO A 95 -7.60 10.09 3.32
C PRO A 95 -6.65 10.16 4.53
N GLU A 96 -6.85 9.30 5.53
CA GLU A 96 -6.01 9.23 6.73
C GLU A 96 -4.59 8.74 6.40
N VAL A 97 -4.46 7.80 5.47
CA VAL A 97 -3.16 7.28 5.01
C VAL A 97 -2.41 8.35 4.23
N ILE A 98 -3.09 9.07 3.35
CA ILE A 98 -2.49 10.16 2.57
C ILE A 98 -2.00 11.27 3.50
N GLU A 99 -2.80 11.64 4.50
CA GLU A 99 -2.42 12.65 5.49
C GLU A 99 -1.14 12.26 6.23
N VAL A 100 -1.06 11.02 6.71
CA VAL A 100 0.13 10.46 7.36
C VAL A 100 1.36 10.55 6.46
N ILE A 101 1.24 10.13 5.19
CA ILE A 101 2.36 10.15 4.26
C ILE A 101 2.81 11.59 3.95
N ARG A 102 1.88 12.54 3.84
CA ARG A 102 2.21 13.98 3.69
C ARG A 102 2.92 14.55 4.90
N ARG A 103 2.55 14.14 6.11
CA ARG A 103 3.29 14.55 7.32
C ARG A 103 4.70 13.95 7.32
N TYR A 104 4.87 12.71 6.88
CA TYR A 104 6.21 12.13 6.69
C TYR A 104 7.03 12.86 5.61
N SER A 105 6.43 13.27 4.50
CA SER A 105 7.16 14.05 3.50
C SER A 105 7.58 15.43 4.01
N ALA A 106 6.73 16.07 4.84
CA ALA A 106 7.02 17.35 5.48
C ALA A 106 7.98 17.24 6.69
N SER A 107 8.20 16.04 7.23
CA SER A 107 9.02 15.84 8.44
C SER A 107 10.53 16.08 8.27
N GLY A 108 10.99 16.33 7.04
CA GLY A 108 12.31 16.90 6.76
C GLY A 108 13.49 16.14 7.40
N SER A 109 14.33 16.89 8.14
CA SER A 109 15.68 16.52 8.61
C SER A 109 15.76 15.50 9.74
N LEU A 110 14.63 15.05 10.31
CA LEU A 110 14.64 14.06 11.40
C LEU A 110 14.95 12.65 10.90
N ASN A 111 14.65 12.36 9.62
CA ASN A 111 15.14 11.19 8.90
C ASN A 111 14.90 11.34 7.39
N VAL A 112 15.96 11.70 6.66
CA VAL A 112 15.92 11.97 5.21
C VAL A 112 15.33 10.80 4.41
N ILE A 113 15.54 9.56 4.86
CA ILE A 113 15.08 8.35 4.17
C ILE A 113 13.55 8.30 4.12
N PHE A 114 12.85 8.64 5.21
CA PHE A 114 11.38 8.65 5.22
C PHE A 114 10.81 9.73 4.33
N SER A 115 11.34 10.95 4.44
CA SER A 115 10.83 12.06 3.64
C SER A 115 10.96 11.76 2.15
N ASN A 116 12.10 11.19 1.73
CA ASN A 116 12.35 10.82 0.34
C ASN A 116 11.41 9.70 -0.13
N LEU A 117 11.22 8.66 0.69
CA LEU A 117 10.34 7.54 0.35
C LEU A 117 8.86 7.96 0.31
N ALA A 118 8.44 8.84 1.23
CA ALA A 118 7.11 9.42 1.25
C ALA A 118 6.85 10.31 0.02
N ASN A 119 7.80 11.17 -0.34
CA ASN A 119 7.73 11.96 -1.57
C ASN A 119 7.62 11.06 -2.81
N ALA A 120 8.48 10.05 -2.93
CA ALA A 120 8.43 9.09 -4.05
C ALA A 120 7.08 8.35 -4.12
N PHE A 121 6.49 8.00 -2.98
CA PHE A 121 5.16 7.41 -2.92
C PHE A 121 4.08 8.38 -3.43
N LEU A 122 4.07 9.62 -2.93
CA LEU A 122 3.11 10.64 -3.31
C LEU A 122 3.20 10.95 -4.81
N ASP A 123 4.41 11.11 -5.34
CA ASP A 123 4.65 11.38 -6.75
C ASP A 123 4.14 10.27 -7.64
N LYS A 124 4.34 9.01 -7.24
CA LYS A 124 3.91 7.87 -8.05
C LYS A 124 2.40 7.65 -8.00
N HIS A 125 1.77 7.79 -6.83
CA HIS A 125 0.42 7.28 -6.58
C HIS A 125 -0.65 8.36 -6.35
N VAL A 126 -0.25 9.57 -5.95
CA VAL A 126 -1.19 10.65 -5.57
C VAL A 126 -1.13 11.83 -6.53
N ASN A 127 0.07 12.31 -6.86
CA ASN A 127 0.27 13.51 -7.70
C ASN A 127 0.29 13.20 -9.21
N ASN A 128 0.14 11.94 -9.59
CA ASN A 128 0.18 11.42 -10.97
C ASN A 128 -1.22 11.17 -11.53
#